data_AF-A0A7X0J6V7-F1
#
_entry.id   AF-A0A7X0J6V7-F1
#
_cell.length_a   1.000
_cell.length_b   1.000
_cell.length_c   1.000
_cell.angle_alpha   90.00
_cell.angle_beta   90.00
_cell.angle_gamma   90.00
#
_symmetry.space_group_name_H-M   'P 1'
#
loop_
_entity.id
_entity.type
_entity.pdbx_description
1 polymer ?
#
loop_
_entity_poly.entity_id
_entity_poly.type
_entity_poly.pdbx_seq_one_letter_code
_entity_poly.pdbx_strand_id
1 'polypeptide(L)'
;MQNKLDTSRLYFTDLDTTDPDFIQKLVNTQGWLKFIGERNVKTKEDALAYIQRLIDNPAINYQVVNLKDQKLPIGVITLIKRDYLDHHDIGFAFLPEYEGKGYAYEAAKSLLDVLINDPAHTRIMASTVTSNTRSIQLLEKLGLKFQHEMEINNEKLFLYAIETTKSILDNLTTQFFGIFTNKEQQLPDWEMIHKLCLPQTLIIKKTEFKEEIYNLDTFIEPRKIILSDGTLQSFEEWETAEETKITGHIAQRFSTYSKSGLHNGKSFQSDGHKLFQFVNTQAGWKINAVIWEDE
;
A
#
# COMPACT_ATOMS: atom_id res chain seq x y z
N MET A 1 14.13 5.66 11.82
CA MET A 1 12.97 6.46 12.28
C MET A 1 11.77 5.54 12.21
N GLN A 2 11.06 5.29 13.32
CA GLN A 2 9.75 4.64 13.24
C GLN A 2 8.85 5.53 12.38
N ASN A 3 8.33 5.00 11.26
CA ASN A 3 7.37 5.73 10.45
C ASN A 3 6.12 5.95 11.30
N LYS A 4 5.95 7.17 11.82
CA LYS A 4 4.82 7.53 12.66
C LYS A 4 3.57 7.60 11.78
N LEU A 5 2.50 6.98 12.24
CA LEU A 5 1.19 7.16 11.61
C LEU A 5 0.75 8.60 11.82
N ASP A 6 0.53 9.30 10.71
CA ASP A 6 0.03 10.66 10.67
C ASP A 6 -0.56 10.91 9.28
N THR A 7 -1.68 11.63 9.23
CA THR A 7 -2.37 11.93 7.97
C THR A 7 -2.85 13.38 7.95
N SER A 8 -3.51 13.81 6.89
CA SER A 8 -4.01 15.19 6.81
C SER A 8 -5.03 15.50 7.91
N ARG A 9 -5.89 14.56 8.29
CA ARG A 9 -7.00 14.78 9.25
C ARG A 9 -6.82 14.05 10.58
N LEU A 10 -5.97 13.03 10.64
CA LEU A 10 -5.90 12.10 11.77
C LEU A 10 -4.51 12.08 12.39
N TYR A 11 -4.47 11.85 13.70
CA TYR A 11 -3.25 11.44 14.41
C TYR A 11 -3.55 10.20 15.26
N PHE A 12 -2.51 9.47 15.60
CA PHE A 12 -2.62 8.16 16.23
C PHE A 12 -1.89 8.16 17.55
N THR A 13 -2.50 7.53 18.55
CA THR A 13 -1.91 7.27 19.86
C THR A 13 -2.02 5.79 20.15
N ASP A 14 -1.07 5.24 20.90
CA ASP A 14 -1.22 3.88 21.41
C ASP A 14 -2.41 3.85 22.38
N LEU A 15 -3.15 2.74 22.39
CA LEU A 15 -4.22 2.54 23.34
C LEU A 15 -3.64 2.46 24.76
N ASP A 16 -4.16 3.26 25.68
CA ASP A 16 -3.71 3.25 27.07
C ASP A 16 -4.85 3.30 28.09
N THR A 17 -4.49 3.25 29.38
CA THR A 17 -5.46 3.24 30.50
C THR A 17 -6.24 4.55 30.66
N THR A 18 -5.99 5.57 29.84
CA THR A 18 -6.73 6.84 29.78
C THR A 18 -7.88 6.83 28.77
N ASP A 19 -8.04 5.74 28.00
CA ASP A 19 -9.12 5.57 27.00
C ASP A 19 -10.40 4.80 27.45
N PRO A 20 -10.70 4.54 28.75
CA PRO A 20 -11.76 3.59 29.09
C PRO A 20 -13.15 4.05 28.66
N ASP A 21 -13.44 5.36 28.73
CA ASP A 21 -14.76 5.88 28.36
C ASP A 21 -14.99 5.75 26.83
N PHE A 22 -13.94 5.99 26.04
CA PHE A 22 -13.97 5.81 24.59
C PHE A 22 -14.13 4.34 24.20
N ILE A 23 -13.32 3.45 24.78
CA ILE A 23 -13.38 2.01 24.48
C ILE A 23 -14.71 1.41 24.92
N GLN A 24 -15.20 1.75 26.11
CA GLN A 24 -16.53 1.33 26.56
C GLN A 24 -17.60 1.75 25.56
N LYS A 25 -17.57 3.00 25.07
CA LYS A 25 -18.51 3.45 24.03
C LYS A 25 -18.38 2.62 22.76
N LEU A 26 -17.15 2.47 22.23
CA LEU A 26 -16.90 1.84 20.93
C LEU A 26 -17.33 0.37 20.89
N VAL A 27 -16.95 -0.43 21.88
CA VAL A 27 -17.19 -1.89 21.90
C VAL A 27 -18.66 -2.27 22.10
N ASN A 28 -19.49 -1.31 22.52
CA ASN A 28 -20.93 -1.48 22.69
C ASN A 28 -21.76 -0.88 21.55
N THR A 29 -21.12 -0.37 20.50
CA THR A 29 -21.83 0.08 19.30
C THR A 29 -22.49 -1.09 18.57
N GLN A 30 -23.62 -0.84 17.90
CA GLN A 30 -24.32 -1.88 17.13
C GLN A 30 -23.41 -2.52 16.06
N GLY A 31 -22.56 -1.72 15.40
CA GLY A 31 -21.62 -2.22 14.41
C GLY A 31 -20.58 -3.16 15.01
N TRP A 32 -20.00 -2.81 16.15
CA TRP A 32 -19.06 -3.68 16.86
C TRP A 32 -19.71 -5.00 17.26
N LEU A 33 -20.86 -4.94 17.94
CA LEU A 33 -21.55 -6.13 18.43
C LEU A 33 -21.95 -7.07 17.28
N LYS A 34 -22.40 -6.50 16.16
CA LYS A 34 -22.85 -7.27 14.98
C LYS A 34 -21.70 -7.92 14.20
N PHE A 35 -20.55 -7.25 14.07
CA PHE A 35 -19.51 -7.65 13.11
C PHE A 35 -18.18 -8.08 13.74
N ILE A 36 -17.97 -7.84 15.04
CA ILE A 36 -16.73 -8.16 15.76
C ILE A 36 -17.00 -9.06 16.96
N GLY A 37 -18.10 -8.81 17.68
CA GLY A 37 -18.56 -9.62 18.79
C GLY A 37 -18.46 -8.94 20.16
N GLU A 38 -19.32 -9.38 21.08
CA GLU A 38 -19.45 -8.83 22.42
C GLU A 38 -18.18 -9.01 23.26
N ARG A 39 -17.74 -7.93 23.93
CA ARG A 39 -16.57 -7.92 24.81
C ARG A 39 -16.92 -7.94 26.31
N ASN A 40 -18.21 -7.90 26.64
CA ASN A 40 -18.72 -7.83 28.02
C ASN A 40 -18.19 -6.64 28.82
N VAL A 41 -17.95 -5.50 28.16
CA VAL A 41 -17.46 -4.26 28.80
C VAL A 41 -18.65 -3.37 29.14
N LYS A 42 -19.15 -3.42 30.36
CA LYS A 42 -20.38 -2.71 30.76
C LYS A 42 -20.10 -1.50 31.65
N THR A 43 -19.02 -1.53 32.42
CA THR A 43 -18.58 -0.41 33.27
C THR A 43 -17.22 0.14 32.85
N LYS A 44 -16.80 1.25 33.48
CA LYS A 44 -15.48 1.84 33.29
C LYS A 44 -14.38 0.90 33.77
N GLU A 45 -14.62 0.16 34.85
CA GLU A 45 -13.70 -0.85 35.39
C GLU A 45 -13.53 -2.02 34.43
N ASP A 46 -14.62 -2.49 33.81
CA ASP A 46 -14.53 -3.52 32.76
C ASP A 46 -13.68 -3.02 31.58
N ALA A 47 -13.82 -1.74 31.21
CA ALA A 47 -13.07 -1.15 30.10
C ALA A 47 -11.58 -1.05 30.42
N LEU A 48 -11.22 -0.63 31.64
CA LEU A 48 -9.84 -0.61 32.11
C LEU A 48 -9.23 -2.02 32.11
N ALA A 49 -9.95 -3.02 32.63
CA ALA A 49 -9.50 -4.40 32.60
C ALA A 49 -9.35 -4.94 31.18
N TYR A 50 -10.29 -4.60 30.28
CA TYR A 50 -10.22 -4.95 28.88
C TYR A 50 -8.99 -4.34 28.20
N ILE A 51 -8.74 -3.04 28.37
CA ILE A 51 -7.57 -2.32 27.86
C ILE A 51 -6.29 -2.95 28.37
N GLN A 52 -6.18 -3.22 29.68
CA GLN A 52 -4.98 -3.81 30.27
C GLN A 52 -4.63 -5.16 29.63
N ARG A 53 -5.63 -6.03 29.41
CA ARG A 53 -5.40 -7.31 28.72
C ARG A 53 -4.93 -7.15 27.27
N LEU A 54 -5.37 -6.09 26.58
CA LEU A 54 -4.91 -5.83 25.21
C LEU A 54 -3.44 -5.36 25.24
N ILE A 55 -3.10 -4.46 26.16
CA ILE A 55 -1.73 -3.94 26.33
C ILE A 55 -0.74 -5.05 26.74
N ASP A 56 -1.17 -5.94 27.63
CA ASP A 56 -0.33 -7.03 28.13
C ASP A 56 -0.11 -8.14 27.07
N ASN A 57 -0.84 -8.12 25.96
CA ASN A 57 -0.72 -9.11 24.91
C ASN A 57 0.14 -8.58 23.74
N PRO A 58 1.39 -9.06 23.57
CA PRO A 58 2.28 -8.57 22.51
C PRO A 58 1.82 -8.95 21.10
N ALA A 59 0.89 -9.90 20.95
CA ALA A 59 0.28 -10.24 19.67
C ALA A 59 -0.77 -9.23 19.21
N ILE A 60 -1.14 -8.27 20.06
CA ILE A 60 -2.20 -7.30 19.82
C ILE A 60 -1.61 -5.89 19.86
N ASN A 61 -1.83 -5.14 18.78
CA ASN A 61 -1.56 -3.71 18.75
C ASN A 61 -2.85 -2.97 18.42
N TYR A 62 -3.25 -2.05 19.29
CA TYR A 62 -4.37 -1.14 19.10
C TYR A 62 -3.83 0.29 19.07
N GLN A 63 -4.20 1.02 18.03
CA GLN A 63 -3.95 2.46 17.96
C GLN A 63 -5.27 3.21 17.87
N VAL A 64 -5.41 4.17 18.77
CA VAL A 64 -6.55 5.08 18.83
C VAL A 64 -6.40 6.11 17.73
N VAL A 65 -7.43 6.20 16.90
CA VAL A 65 -7.51 7.16 15.81
C VAL A 65 -8.17 8.43 16.34
N ASN A 66 -7.45 9.53 16.31
CA ASN A 66 -7.90 10.81 16.82
C ASN A 66 -8.07 11.84 15.69
N LEU A 67 -9.14 12.63 15.75
CA LEU A 67 -9.36 13.72 14.80
C LEU A 67 -8.56 14.96 15.23
N LYS A 68 -7.74 15.53 14.33
CA LYS A 68 -6.85 16.67 14.64
C LYS A 68 -7.59 17.90 15.13
N ASP A 69 -8.69 18.28 14.46
CA ASP A 69 -9.39 19.54 14.73
C ASP A 69 -10.05 19.55 16.12
N GLN A 70 -10.52 18.38 16.58
CA GLN A 70 -11.31 18.26 17.80
C GLN A 70 -10.53 17.61 18.96
N LYS A 71 -9.39 16.97 18.66
CA LYS A 71 -8.61 16.16 19.60
C LYS A 71 -9.46 15.10 20.30
N LEU A 72 -10.33 14.44 19.54
CA LEU A 72 -11.25 13.42 20.03
C LEU A 72 -10.93 12.06 19.41
N PRO A 73 -11.00 10.96 20.20
CA PRO A 73 -10.90 9.61 19.67
C PRO A 73 -12.17 9.25 18.90
N ILE A 74 -12.01 8.77 17.68
CA ILE A 74 -13.11 8.49 16.75
C ILE A 74 -13.20 7.02 16.34
N GLY A 75 -12.16 6.24 16.62
CA GLY A 75 -12.07 4.85 16.23
C GLY A 75 -10.74 4.22 16.63
N VAL A 76 -10.54 2.98 16.25
CA VAL A 76 -9.30 2.25 16.40
C VAL A 76 -8.92 1.59 15.08
N ILE A 77 -7.62 1.49 14.85
CA ILE A 77 -7.03 0.54 13.91
C ILE A 77 -6.22 -0.48 14.72
N THR A 78 -6.18 -1.71 14.23
CA THR A 78 -5.55 -2.80 14.95
C THR A 78 -4.64 -3.61 14.05
N LEU A 79 -3.55 -4.11 14.60
CA LEU A 79 -2.72 -5.13 13.98
C LEU A 79 -2.61 -6.30 14.97
N ILE A 80 -3.18 -7.46 14.61
CA ILE A 80 -3.32 -8.58 15.53
C ILE A 80 -2.72 -9.84 14.90
N LYS A 81 -1.77 -10.49 15.60
CA LYS A 81 -1.35 -11.85 15.26
C LYS A 81 -2.35 -12.83 15.86
N ARG A 82 -3.24 -13.36 15.01
CA ARG A 82 -4.23 -14.36 15.41
C ARG A 82 -3.64 -15.76 15.32
N ASP A 83 -3.99 -16.62 16.27
CA ASP A 83 -3.49 -18.01 16.32
C ASP A 83 -3.84 -18.83 15.07
N TYR A 84 -4.98 -18.51 14.44
CA TYR A 84 -5.48 -19.20 13.25
C TYR A 84 -4.99 -18.61 11.92
N LEU A 85 -4.16 -17.57 11.94
CA LEU A 85 -3.62 -16.93 10.73
C LEU A 85 -2.10 -17.00 10.73
N ASP A 86 -1.49 -17.21 9.56
CA ASP A 86 -0.02 -17.24 9.43
C ASP A 86 0.60 -15.84 9.53
N HIS A 87 -0.16 -14.79 9.20
CA HIS A 87 0.30 -13.40 9.21
C HIS A 87 -0.58 -12.50 10.07
N HIS A 88 -0.12 -11.27 10.30
CA HIS A 88 -0.87 -10.28 11.08
C HIS A 88 -2.15 -9.84 10.34
N ASP A 89 -3.21 -9.66 11.12
CA ASP A 89 -4.55 -9.26 10.72
C ASP A 89 -4.75 -7.76 11.00
N ILE A 90 -5.03 -6.98 9.95
CA ILE A 90 -5.40 -5.58 10.08
C ILE A 90 -6.91 -5.45 10.33
N GLY A 91 -7.27 -4.66 11.33
CA GLY A 91 -8.65 -4.38 11.71
C GLY A 91 -8.91 -2.90 11.89
N PHE A 92 -10.19 -2.53 11.83
CA PHE A 92 -10.65 -1.16 12.04
C PHE A 92 -12.06 -1.15 12.64
N ALA A 93 -12.31 -0.21 13.55
CA ALA A 93 -13.64 0.04 14.09
C ALA A 93 -13.79 1.52 14.44
N PHE A 94 -14.92 2.12 14.07
CA PHE A 94 -15.16 3.55 14.24
C PHE A 94 -16.50 3.79 14.92
N LEU A 95 -16.57 4.90 15.65
CA LEU A 95 -17.82 5.37 16.23
C LEU A 95 -18.82 5.75 15.12
N PRO A 96 -20.12 5.43 15.25
CA PRO A 96 -21.13 5.63 14.21
C PRO A 96 -21.20 7.05 13.66
N GLU A 97 -20.97 8.06 14.52
CA GLU A 97 -21.03 9.47 14.15
C GLU A 97 -19.92 9.90 13.17
N TYR A 98 -18.92 9.04 12.95
CA TYR A 98 -17.76 9.28 12.10
C TYR A 98 -17.70 8.35 10.87
N GLU A 99 -18.68 7.46 10.71
CA GLU A 99 -18.81 6.62 9.52
C GLU A 99 -19.15 7.45 8.27
N GLY A 100 -18.85 6.90 7.08
CA GLY A 100 -19.17 7.54 5.79
C GLY A 100 -18.31 8.77 5.42
N LYS A 101 -17.40 9.21 6.30
CA LYS A 101 -16.53 10.38 6.11
C LYS A 101 -15.13 10.05 5.56
N GLY A 102 -14.87 8.78 5.27
CA GLY A 102 -13.61 8.27 4.75
C GLY A 102 -12.49 8.07 5.79
N TYR A 103 -12.75 8.27 7.08
CA TYR A 103 -11.72 8.14 8.12
C TYR A 103 -11.17 6.73 8.26
N ALA A 104 -12.01 5.70 8.14
CA ALA A 104 -11.54 4.31 8.18
C ALA A 104 -10.55 3.98 7.06
N TYR A 105 -10.80 4.48 5.85
CA TYR A 105 -9.88 4.32 4.72
C TYR A 105 -8.56 5.06 4.96
N GLU A 106 -8.62 6.32 5.36
CA GLU A 106 -7.43 7.12 5.65
C GLU A 106 -6.56 6.49 6.74
N ALA A 107 -7.18 6.03 7.83
CA ALA A 107 -6.49 5.38 8.94
C ALA A 107 -5.86 4.04 8.55
N ALA A 108 -6.65 3.15 7.96
CA ALA A 108 -6.15 1.82 7.57
C ALA A 108 -5.09 1.91 6.46
N LYS A 109 -5.22 2.86 5.53
CA LYS A 109 -4.21 3.09 4.48
C LYS A 109 -2.89 3.57 5.07
N SER A 110 -2.92 4.49 6.03
CA SER A 110 -1.72 4.95 6.73
C SER A 110 -0.99 3.80 7.44
N LEU A 111 -1.74 2.95 8.16
CA LEU A 111 -1.17 1.75 8.78
C LEU A 111 -0.57 0.80 7.75
N LEU A 112 -1.31 0.51 6.69
CA LEU A 112 -0.86 -0.37 5.63
C LEU A 112 0.41 0.17 4.95
N ASP A 113 0.52 1.48 4.72
CA ASP A 113 1.72 2.10 4.13
C ASP A 113 2.95 1.96 5.03
N VAL A 114 2.76 2.02 6.36
CA VAL A 114 3.85 1.72 7.29
C VAL A 114 4.24 0.24 7.21
N LEU A 115 3.25 -0.67 7.22
CA LEU A 115 3.49 -2.11 7.23
C LEU A 115 4.09 -2.64 5.92
N ILE A 116 3.70 -2.06 4.78
CA ILE A 116 4.25 -2.43 3.47
C ILE A 116 5.76 -2.16 3.42
N ASN A 117 6.20 -1.10 4.09
CA ASN A 117 7.62 -0.72 4.15
C ASN A 117 8.38 -1.42 5.29
N ASP A 118 7.70 -2.23 6.10
CA ASP A 118 8.32 -2.98 7.20
C ASP A 118 8.71 -4.40 6.72
N PRO A 119 10.00 -4.74 6.68
CA PRO A 119 10.44 -6.06 6.24
C PRO A 119 9.95 -7.21 7.14
N ALA A 120 9.49 -6.93 8.37
CA ALA A 120 8.89 -7.95 9.24
C ALA A 120 7.51 -8.42 8.74
N HIS A 121 6.89 -7.68 7.83
CA HIS A 121 5.52 -7.90 7.37
C HIS A 121 5.50 -8.17 5.87
N THR A 122 5.82 -9.40 5.45
CA THR A 122 5.82 -9.79 4.01
C THR A 122 4.43 -9.95 3.41
N ARG A 123 3.44 -10.20 4.27
CA ARG A 123 2.03 -10.37 3.94
C ARG A 123 1.20 -9.83 5.09
N ILE A 124 0.15 -9.07 4.76
CA ILE A 124 -0.84 -8.58 5.72
C ILE A 124 -2.19 -9.21 5.36
N MET A 125 -2.89 -9.70 6.37
CA MET A 125 -4.20 -10.33 6.25
C MET A 125 -5.28 -9.42 6.83
N ALA A 126 -6.53 -9.68 6.46
CA ALA A 126 -7.69 -9.13 7.14
C ALA A 126 -8.84 -10.14 7.07
N SER A 127 -9.46 -10.38 8.21
CA SER A 127 -10.63 -11.25 8.35
C SER A 127 -11.87 -10.44 8.70
N THR A 128 -12.99 -10.77 8.08
CA THR A 128 -14.27 -10.09 8.32
C THR A 128 -15.43 -11.05 8.11
N VAL A 129 -16.51 -10.89 8.88
CA VAL A 129 -17.71 -11.70 8.69
C VAL A 129 -18.32 -11.46 7.31
N THR A 130 -18.83 -12.51 6.68
CA THR A 130 -19.29 -12.45 5.28
C THR A 130 -20.42 -11.44 5.03
N SER A 131 -21.17 -11.07 6.07
CA SER A 131 -22.24 -10.08 6.01
C SER A 131 -21.78 -8.62 6.13
N ASN A 132 -20.50 -8.36 6.41
CA ASN A 132 -19.97 -7.00 6.62
C ASN A 132 -19.53 -6.36 5.29
N THR A 133 -20.50 -6.05 4.43
CA THR A 133 -20.28 -5.47 3.10
C THR A 133 -19.44 -4.19 3.12
N ARG A 134 -19.58 -3.35 4.17
CA ARG A 134 -18.79 -2.10 4.30
C ARG A 134 -17.31 -2.38 4.55
N SER A 135 -16.99 -3.34 5.41
CA SER A 135 -15.61 -3.76 5.66
C SER A 135 -15.00 -4.43 4.42
N ILE A 136 -15.75 -5.33 3.77
CA ILE A 136 -15.34 -5.97 2.51
C ILE A 136 -14.94 -4.94 1.45
N GLN A 137 -15.82 -3.97 1.16
CA GLN A 137 -15.55 -2.90 0.20
C GLN A 137 -14.32 -2.07 0.59
N LEU A 138 -14.12 -1.84 1.90
CA LEU A 138 -12.96 -1.10 2.37
C LEU A 138 -11.66 -1.87 2.15
N LEU A 139 -11.64 -3.18 2.46
CA LEU A 139 -10.48 -4.05 2.26
C LEU A 139 -10.07 -4.11 0.78
N GLU A 140 -11.05 -4.23 -0.11
CA GLU A 140 -10.82 -4.22 -1.56
C GLU A 140 -10.27 -2.87 -2.04
N LYS A 141 -10.81 -1.76 -1.51
CA LYS A 141 -10.32 -0.41 -1.81
C LYS A 141 -8.90 -0.16 -1.30
N LEU A 142 -8.52 -0.81 -0.19
CA LEU A 142 -7.15 -0.79 0.34
C LEU A 142 -6.18 -1.67 -0.48
N GLY A 143 -6.67 -2.42 -1.47
CA GLY A 143 -5.87 -3.27 -2.35
C GLY A 143 -5.73 -4.71 -1.88
N LEU A 144 -6.34 -5.09 -0.73
CA LEU A 144 -6.35 -6.48 -0.31
C LEU A 144 -7.24 -7.30 -1.26
N LYS A 145 -6.83 -8.54 -1.51
CA LYS A 145 -7.51 -9.48 -2.40
C LYS A 145 -8.12 -10.61 -1.59
N PHE A 146 -9.36 -10.97 -1.93
CA PHE A 146 -10.02 -12.14 -1.38
C PHE A 146 -9.16 -13.38 -1.60
N GLN A 147 -9.02 -14.21 -0.57
CA GLN A 147 -8.25 -15.44 -0.60
C GLN A 147 -9.18 -16.64 -0.59
N HIS A 148 -9.97 -16.79 0.49
CA HIS A 148 -10.94 -17.87 0.66
C HIS A 148 -11.91 -17.56 1.82
N GLU A 149 -12.97 -18.35 1.92
CA GLU A 149 -13.85 -18.41 3.09
C GLU A 149 -13.28 -19.40 4.11
N MET A 150 -13.37 -19.06 5.40
CA MET A 150 -12.99 -19.90 6.51
C MET A 150 -14.06 -19.86 7.61
N GLU A 151 -14.09 -20.89 8.45
CA GLU A 151 -15.02 -20.96 9.58
C GLU A 151 -14.24 -21.04 10.88
N ILE A 152 -14.49 -20.10 11.79
CA ILE A 152 -13.87 -20.02 13.11
C ILE A 152 -14.98 -19.90 14.14
N ASN A 153 -15.03 -20.81 15.12
CA ASN A 153 -16.06 -20.83 16.17
C ASN A 153 -17.50 -20.76 15.63
N ASN A 154 -17.80 -21.49 14.56
CA ASN A 154 -19.09 -21.49 13.83
C ASN A 154 -19.46 -20.15 13.17
N GLU A 155 -18.50 -19.23 13.02
CA GLU A 155 -18.67 -17.98 12.29
C GLU A 155 -17.91 -18.05 10.96
N LYS A 156 -18.62 -17.75 9.87
CA LYS A 156 -18.04 -17.67 8.53
C LYS A 156 -17.36 -16.33 8.33
N LEU A 157 -16.07 -16.39 7.98
CA LEU A 157 -15.22 -15.25 7.71
C LEU A 157 -14.71 -15.30 6.28
N PHE A 158 -14.64 -14.15 5.64
CA PHE A 158 -13.80 -13.97 4.45
C PHE A 158 -12.41 -13.53 4.86
N LEU A 159 -11.41 -14.20 4.31
CA LEU A 159 -10.01 -13.83 4.46
C LEU A 159 -9.55 -13.06 3.23
N TYR A 160 -9.00 -11.89 3.47
CA TYR A 160 -8.34 -11.03 2.50
C TYR A 160 -6.84 -10.95 2.81
N ALA A 161 -6.01 -10.74 1.80
CA ALA A 161 -4.59 -10.52 2.00
C ALA A 161 -4.00 -9.57 0.96
N ILE A 162 -2.88 -8.94 1.34
CA ILE A 162 -1.99 -8.22 0.43
C ILE A 162 -0.55 -8.68 0.67
N GLU A 163 0.13 -9.02 -0.42
CA GLU A 163 1.56 -9.31 -0.44
C GLU A 163 2.31 -7.98 -0.44
N THR A 164 2.99 -7.65 0.65
CA THR A 164 3.64 -6.34 0.79
C THR A 164 4.80 -6.21 -0.18
N THR A 165 5.58 -7.28 -0.38
CA THR A 165 6.70 -7.28 -1.31
C THR A 165 6.22 -7.03 -2.73
N LYS A 166 5.18 -7.74 -3.17
CA LYS A 166 4.61 -7.50 -4.50
C LYS A 166 4.09 -6.07 -4.62
N SER A 167 3.41 -5.54 -3.59
CA SER A 167 2.96 -4.16 -3.57
C SER A 167 4.11 -3.15 -3.67
N ILE A 168 5.26 -3.42 -3.05
CA ILE A 168 6.47 -2.59 -3.20
C ILE A 168 6.95 -2.62 -4.65
N LEU A 169 7.03 -3.80 -5.26
CA LEU A 169 7.49 -3.94 -6.65
C LEU A 169 6.51 -3.29 -7.66
N ASP A 170 5.21 -3.42 -7.42
CA ASP A 170 4.16 -2.75 -8.21
C ASP A 170 4.32 -1.22 -8.13
N ASN A 171 4.59 -0.70 -6.93
CA ASN A 171 4.81 0.73 -6.71
C ASN A 171 6.12 1.23 -7.34
N LEU A 172 7.24 0.49 -7.19
CA LEU A 172 8.50 0.82 -7.85
C LEU A 172 8.33 0.87 -9.37
N THR A 173 7.62 -0.11 -9.93
CA THR A 173 7.39 -0.20 -11.38
C THR A 173 6.51 0.95 -11.87
N THR A 174 5.41 1.25 -11.15
CA THR A 174 4.53 2.38 -11.47
C THR A 174 5.28 3.71 -11.42
N GLN A 175 6.10 3.93 -10.40
CA GLN A 175 6.92 5.14 -10.31
C GLN A 175 7.96 5.21 -11.43
N PHE A 176 8.56 4.07 -11.82
CA PHE A 176 9.51 4.01 -12.93
C PHE A 176 8.88 4.43 -14.26
N PHE A 177 7.69 3.92 -14.57
CA PHE A 177 6.90 4.33 -15.73
C PHE A 177 6.57 5.83 -15.68
N GLY A 178 6.24 6.34 -14.50
CA GLY A 178 5.89 7.74 -14.28
C GLY A 178 7.04 8.75 -14.34
N ILE A 179 8.32 8.32 -14.38
CA ILE A 179 9.49 9.23 -14.35
C ILE A 179 9.40 10.27 -15.48
N PHE A 180 8.97 9.84 -16.66
CA PHE A 180 9.05 10.64 -17.89
C PHE A 180 7.72 11.30 -18.29
N THR A 181 6.66 11.10 -17.52
CA THR A 181 5.32 11.62 -17.84
C THR A 181 5.30 13.15 -17.78
N ASN A 182 4.87 13.80 -18.87
CA ASN A 182 4.66 15.26 -18.95
C ASN A 182 3.25 15.66 -19.42
N LYS A 183 2.28 14.77 -19.22
CA LYS A 183 0.86 15.00 -19.51
C LYS A 183 0.20 15.86 -18.42
N GLU A 184 -0.82 16.63 -18.78
CA GLU A 184 -1.67 17.39 -17.83
C GLU A 184 -0.91 18.32 -16.86
N GLN A 185 0.14 19.00 -17.34
CA GLN A 185 1.01 19.89 -16.55
C GLN A 185 1.90 19.18 -15.50
N GLN A 186 1.94 17.85 -15.52
CA GLN A 186 2.91 17.10 -14.73
C GLN A 186 4.33 17.40 -15.24
N LEU A 187 5.26 17.63 -14.32
CA LEU A 187 6.68 17.77 -14.62
C LEU A 187 7.38 16.43 -14.32
N PRO A 188 8.23 15.94 -15.22
CA PRO A 188 9.04 14.75 -14.95
C PRO A 188 9.92 14.92 -13.69
N ASP A 189 10.03 13.86 -12.87
CA ASP A 189 10.92 13.82 -11.70
C ASP A 189 12.18 13.02 -12.03
N TRP A 190 13.20 13.72 -12.53
CA TRP A 190 14.47 13.12 -12.95
C TRP A 190 15.22 12.43 -11.81
N GLU A 191 15.10 12.97 -10.59
CA GLU A 191 15.80 12.44 -9.40
C GLU A 191 15.16 11.15 -8.91
N MET A 192 13.91 10.88 -9.30
CA MET A 192 13.20 9.67 -8.93
C MET A 192 13.97 8.41 -9.37
N ILE A 193 14.66 8.42 -10.53
CA ILE A 193 15.39 7.22 -10.97
C ILE A 193 16.44 6.78 -9.94
N HIS A 194 17.13 7.72 -9.31
CA HIS A 194 18.18 7.44 -8.33
C HIS A 194 17.61 6.95 -7.00
N LYS A 195 16.33 7.25 -6.74
CA LYS A 195 15.58 6.69 -5.62
C LYS A 195 15.05 5.29 -5.93
N LEU A 196 14.68 4.98 -7.15
CA LEU A 196 14.11 3.67 -7.52
C LEU A 196 15.18 2.62 -7.85
N CYS A 197 16.29 3.04 -8.44
CA CYS A 197 17.31 2.17 -9.01
C CYS A 197 18.56 2.08 -8.13
N LEU A 198 19.34 1.00 -8.27
CA LEU A 198 20.71 0.95 -7.79
C LEU A 198 21.59 1.92 -8.60
N PRO A 199 22.67 2.48 -8.02
CA PRO A 199 23.57 3.38 -8.76
C PRO A 199 24.17 2.75 -10.04
N GLN A 200 24.41 1.43 -10.05
CA GLN A 200 24.94 0.68 -11.19
C GLN A 200 23.87 -0.03 -12.04
N THR A 201 22.64 0.48 -12.03
CA THR A 201 21.54 -0.14 -12.80
C THR A 201 21.82 -0.10 -14.29
N LEU A 202 21.67 -1.26 -14.95
CA LEU A 202 21.81 -1.39 -16.39
C LEU A 202 20.44 -1.24 -17.05
N ILE A 203 20.34 -0.31 -17.99
CA ILE A 203 19.11 -0.04 -18.74
C ILE A 203 19.40 -0.30 -20.22
N ILE A 204 18.68 -1.25 -20.84
CA ILE A 204 18.94 -1.69 -22.21
C ILE A 204 17.68 -1.54 -23.06
N LYS A 205 17.79 -0.79 -24.15
CA LYS A 205 16.81 -0.84 -25.24
C LYS A 205 17.25 -1.88 -26.25
N LYS A 206 16.38 -2.83 -26.58
CA LYS A 206 16.56 -3.74 -27.71
C LYS A 206 15.64 -3.32 -28.85
N THR A 207 16.18 -3.34 -30.06
CA THR A 207 15.43 -3.42 -31.31
C THR A 207 15.92 -4.64 -32.06
N GLU A 208 15.21 -5.07 -33.10
CA GLU A 208 15.57 -6.26 -33.90
C GLU A 208 17.08 -6.35 -34.22
N PHE A 209 17.69 -5.24 -34.63
CA PHE A 209 19.08 -5.21 -35.13
C PHE A 209 20.10 -4.54 -34.20
N LYS A 210 19.69 -3.86 -33.13
CA LYS A 210 20.60 -3.07 -32.30
C LYS A 210 20.20 -3.07 -30.82
N GLU A 211 21.21 -2.98 -29.96
CA GLU A 211 21.08 -2.66 -28.55
C GLU A 211 21.62 -1.26 -28.25
N GLU A 212 20.90 -0.54 -27.38
CA GLU A 212 21.38 0.68 -26.76
C GLU A 212 21.48 0.44 -25.26
N ILE A 213 22.66 0.65 -24.71
CA ILE A 213 22.97 0.36 -23.31
C ILE A 213 23.20 1.68 -22.58
N TYR A 214 22.53 1.85 -21.45
CA TYR A 214 22.57 3.05 -20.64
C TYR A 214 22.87 2.70 -19.18
N ASN A 215 23.58 3.61 -18.51
CA ASN A 215 23.48 3.80 -17.06
C ASN A 215 22.37 4.80 -16.74
N LEU A 216 22.14 5.12 -15.47
CA LEU A 216 21.08 6.04 -15.06
C LEU A 216 21.18 7.43 -15.74
N ASP A 217 22.38 8.02 -15.75
CA ASP A 217 22.58 9.37 -16.29
C ASP A 217 22.40 9.40 -17.81
N THR A 218 23.06 8.49 -18.52
CA THR A 218 22.97 8.38 -19.99
C THR A 218 21.58 7.97 -20.47
N PHE A 219 20.77 7.35 -19.60
CA PHE A 219 19.36 7.09 -19.86
C PHE A 219 18.51 8.35 -19.71
N ILE A 220 18.75 9.18 -18.68
CA ILE A 220 17.95 10.38 -18.42
C ILE A 220 18.30 11.53 -19.36
N GLU A 221 19.58 11.82 -19.59
CA GLU A 221 20.01 13.08 -20.25
C GLU A 221 19.33 13.32 -21.61
N PRO A 222 19.22 12.34 -22.53
CA PRO A 222 18.50 12.55 -23.79
C PRO A 222 17.01 12.83 -23.59
N ARG A 223 16.39 12.22 -22.57
CA ARG A 223 14.96 12.35 -22.26
C ARG A 223 14.65 13.72 -21.66
N LYS A 224 15.54 14.27 -20.81
CA LYS A 224 15.44 15.64 -20.30
C LYS A 224 15.30 16.65 -21.43
N ILE A 225 16.09 16.51 -22.48
CA ILE A 225 16.08 17.43 -23.62
C ILE A 225 14.73 17.35 -24.35
N ILE A 226 14.36 16.17 -24.86
CA ILE A 226 13.16 16.03 -25.71
C ILE A 226 11.84 16.31 -24.97
N LEU A 227 11.79 16.09 -23.65
CA LEU A 227 10.61 16.38 -22.83
C LEU A 227 10.52 17.86 -22.42
N SER A 228 11.60 18.63 -22.58
CA SER A 228 11.67 20.05 -22.18
C SER A 228 11.70 21.02 -23.37
N ASP A 229 12.14 20.59 -24.54
CA ASP A 229 12.30 21.44 -25.73
C ASP A 229 11.07 21.47 -26.66
N GLY A 230 10.01 20.72 -26.31
CA GLY A 230 8.78 20.61 -27.09
C GLY A 230 8.79 19.48 -28.14
N THR A 231 9.88 18.71 -28.25
CA THR A 231 9.96 17.54 -29.14
C THR A 231 8.97 16.45 -28.75
N LEU A 232 8.79 16.23 -27.45
CA LEU A 232 7.91 15.20 -26.90
C LEU A 232 6.98 15.80 -25.84
N GLN A 233 5.70 15.93 -26.18
CA GLN A 233 4.68 16.59 -25.35
C GLN A 233 3.53 15.65 -25.02
N SER A 234 2.84 15.90 -23.90
CA SER A 234 1.73 15.07 -23.43
C SER A 234 2.07 13.59 -23.37
N PHE A 235 3.33 13.28 -23.11
CA PHE A 235 3.86 11.93 -23.04
C PHE A 235 3.45 11.29 -21.74
N GLU A 236 2.99 10.06 -21.83
CA GLU A 236 2.76 9.17 -20.72
C GLU A 236 3.08 7.74 -21.15
N GLU A 237 3.48 6.93 -20.18
CA GLU A 237 3.71 5.50 -20.35
C GLU A 237 3.15 4.79 -19.13
N TRP A 238 2.46 3.67 -19.36
CA TRP A 238 1.79 2.93 -18.29
C TRP A 238 1.80 1.43 -18.56
N GLU A 239 1.88 0.66 -17.47
CA GLU A 239 1.80 -0.79 -17.52
C GLU A 239 0.36 -1.25 -17.80
N THR A 240 0.21 -2.22 -18.71
CA THR A 240 -1.09 -2.78 -19.08
C THR A 240 -1.33 -4.18 -18.50
N ALA A 241 -0.26 -4.96 -18.33
CA ALA A 241 -0.28 -6.25 -17.64
C ALA A 241 1.12 -6.57 -17.08
N GLU A 242 1.17 -7.50 -16.13
CA GLU A 242 2.40 -7.91 -15.47
C GLU A 242 2.40 -9.37 -15.03
N GLU A 243 3.59 -9.95 -14.99
CA GLU A 243 3.88 -11.19 -14.27
C GLU A 243 5.11 -10.99 -13.39
N THR A 244 4.95 -11.10 -12.07
CA THR A 244 6.04 -10.93 -11.10
C THR A 244 6.37 -12.22 -10.39
N LYS A 245 7.65 -12.62 -10.41
CA LYS A 245 8.20 -13.74 -9.64
C LYS A 245 9.13 -13.22 -8.54
N ILE A 246 8.82 -13.57 -7.30
CA ILE A 246 9.60 -13.19 -6.11
C ILE A 246 10.24 -14.44 -5.51
N THR A 247 11.51 -14.37 -5.13
CA THR A 247 12.21 -15.48 -4.46
C THR A 247 13.16 -14.92 -3.41
N GLY A 248 12.79 -15.02 -2.15
CA GLY A 248 13.56 -14.45 -1.04
C GLY A 248 13.75 -12.94 -1.19
N HIS A 249 14.99 -12.51 -1.44
CA HIS A 249 15.39 -11.10 -1.54
C HIS A 249 15.65 -10.63 -2.97
N ILE A 250 15.20 -11.40 -3.98
CA ILE A 250 15.29 -11.04 -5.40
C ILE A 250 13.93 -11.23 -6.08
N ALA A 251 13.70 -10.49 -7.17
CA ALA A 251 12.50 -10.63 -7.98
C ALA A 251 12.74 -10.29 -9.45
N GLN A 252 11.87 -10.79 -10.32
CA GLN A 252 11.79 -10.44 -11.73
C GLN A 252 10.35 -10.11 -12.09
N ARG A 253 10.16 -9.14 -12.99
CA ARG A 253 8.84 -8.78 -13.52
C ARG A 253 8.90 -8.68 -15.04
N PHE A 254 7.95 -9.33 -15.69
CA PHE A 254 7.61 -9.06 -17.08
C PHE A 254 6.42 -8.10 -17.11
N SER A 255 6.51 -7.06 -17.92
CA SER A 255 5.50 -6.01 -18.03
C SER A 255 5.18 -5.79 -19.51
N THR A 256 3.89 -5.81 -19.86
CA THR A 256 3.42 -5.17 -21.11
C THR A 256 3.09 -3.73 -20.79
N TYR A 257 3.36 -2.81 -21.71
CA TYR A 257 3.06 -1.40 -21.51
C TYR A 257 2.55 -0.75 -22.77
N SER A 258 1.87 0.38 -22.59
CA SER A 258 1.51 1.30 -23.66
C SER A 258 2.16 2.65 -23.39
N LYS A 259 2.48 3.37 -24.46
CA LYS A 259 2.90 4.78 -24.39
C LYS A 259 2.13 5.59 -25.42
N SER A 260 1.89 6.86 -25.08
CA SER A 260 1.28 7.81 -26.01
C SER A 260 1.89 9.19 -25.84
N GLY A 261 1.71 10.04 -26.84
CA GLY A 261 2.09 11.45 -26.76
C GLY A 261 2.07 12.15 -28.12
N LEU A 262 2.66 13.33 -28.15
CA LEU A 262 2.88 14.13 -29.35
C LEU A 262 4.39 14.19 -29.60
N HIS A 263 4.85 13.60 -30.70
CA HIS A 263 6.23 13.70 -31.13
C HIS A 263 6.33 14.66 -32.33
N ASN A 264 7.01 15.79 -32.15
CA ASN A 264 7.08 16.87 -33.15
C ASN A 264 5.68 17.28 -33.66
N GLY A 265 4.73 17.42 -32.73
CA GLY A 265 3.34 17.78 -33.01
C GLY A 265 2.47 16.66 -33.60
N LYS A 266 3.01 15.47 -33.88
CA LYS A 266 2.25 14.33 -34.38
C LYS A 266 1.91 13.37 -33.25
N SER A 267 0.63 13.02 -33.12
CA SER A 267 0.20 12.01 -32.16
C SER A 267 0.74 10.63 -32.53
N PHE A 268 1.17 9.91 -31.50
CA PHE A 268 1.55 8.51 -31.60
C PHE A 268 1.02 7.74 -30.39
N GLN A 269 0.85 6.44 -30.61
CA GLN A 269 0.64 5.44 -29.58
C GLN A 269 1.35 4.18 -30.02
N SER A 270 1.98 3.49 -29.08
CA SER A 270 2.69 2.24 -29.33
C SER A 270 2.74 1.42 -28.06
N ASP A 271 2.93 0.12 -28.22
CA ASP A 271 3.02 -0.83 -27.13
C ASP A 271 4.44 -1.40 -27.03
N GLY A 272 4.70 -2.22 -26.01
CA GLY A 272 5.98 -2.84 -25.83
C GLY A 272 6.05 -3.73 -24.61
N HIS A 273 7.26 -4.24 -24.36
CA HIS A 273 7.56 -5.13 -23.26
C HIS A 273 8.76 -4.65 -22.46
N LYS A 274 8.69 -4.84 -21.13
CA LYS A 274 9.78 -4.57 -20.19
C LYS A 274 10.04 -5.77 -19.31
N LEU A 275 11.32 -6.03 -19.07
CA LEU A 275 11.81 -6.96 -18.07
C LEU A 275 12.54 -6.18 -16.99
N PHE A 276 12.04 -6.27 -15.77
CA PHE A 276 12.68 -5.70 -14.59
C PHE A 276 13.34 -6.79 -13.76
N GLN A 277 14.50 -6.45 -13.18
CA GLN A 277 15.11 -7.21 -12.09
C GLN A 277 15.18 -6.35 -10.85
N PHE A 278 14.82 -6.93 -9.71
CA PHE A 278 14.81 -6.24 -8.42
C PHE A 278 15.64 -6.99 -7.39
N VAL A 279 16.20 -6.23 -6.45
CA VAL A 279 16.92 -6.75 -5.30
C VAL A 279 16.50 -6.00 -4.04
N ASN A 280 16.28 -6.73 -2.95
CA ASN A 280 16.04 -6.16 -1.64
C ASN A 280 17.38 -5.80 -0.98
N THR A 281 17.59 -4.51 -0.74
CA THR A 281 18.78 -4.00 -0.07
C THR A 281 18.47 -3.65 1.39
N GLN A 282 19.47 -3.24 2.16
CA GLN A 282 19.23 -2.68 3.50
C GLN A 282 18.37 -1.41 3.49
N ALA A 283 18.33 -0.69 2.36
CA ALA A 283 17.51 0.49 2.14
C ALA A 283 16.16 0.16 1.45
N GLY A 284 15.78 -1.12 1.39
CA GLY A 284 14.58 -1.61 0.71
C GLY A 284 14.83 -2.09 -0.71
N TRP A 285 13.75 -2.45 -1.40
CA TRP A 285 13.77 -2.93 -2.77
C TRP A 285 14.21 -1.86 -3.76
N LYS A 286 15.04 -2.25 -4.72
CA LYS A 286 15.56 -1.41 -5.80
C LYS A 286 15.52 -2.14 -7.12
N ILE A 287 15.40 -1.38 -8.21
CA ILE A 287 15.60 -1.87 -9.57
C ILE A 287 17.11 -2.04 -9.79
N ASN A 288 17.52 -3.22 -10.27
CA ASN A 288 18.90 -3.56 -10.62
C ASN A 288 19.14 -3.54 -12.14
N ALA A 289 18.13 -3.90 -12.93
CA ALA A 289 18.21 -3.87 -14.38
C ALA A 289 16.84 -3.69 -15.01
N VAL A 290 16.80 -3.02 -16.15
CA VAL A 290 15.61 -2.90 -17.01
C VAL A 290 16.02 -3.17 -18.45
N ILE A 291 15.33 -4.08 -19.11
CA ILE A 291 15.46 -4.31 -20.56
C ILE A 291 14.10 -4.07 -21.19
N TRP A 292 14.04 -3.36 -22.31
CA TRP A 292 12.78 -3.16 -23.03
C TRP A 292 12.91 -3.24 -24.54
N GLU A 293 11.80 -3.57 -25.17
CA GLU A 293 11.61 -3.58 -26.62
C GLU A 293 10.22 -2.97 -26.92
N ASP A 294 10.16 -2.06 -27.89
CA ASP A 294 8.91 -1.49 -28.39
C ASP A 294 8.35 -2.41 -29.50
N GLU A 295 7.03 -2.54 -29.60
CA GLU A 295 6.33 -3.25 -30.69
C GLU A 295 6.10 -2.37 -31.94
#